data_AF-A0ABD4LMA7-F1
#
_entry.id   AF-A0ABD4LMA7-F1
#
_cell.length_a   1.000
_cell.length_b   1.000
_cell.length_c   1.000
_cell.angle_alpha   90.00
_cell.angle_beta   90.00
_cell.angle_gamma   90.00
#
_symmetry.space_group_name_H-M   'P 1'
#
loop_
_entity.id
_entity.type
_entity.pdbx_description
1 polymer ?
#
loop_
_entity_poly.entity_id
_entity_poly.type
_entity_poly.pdbx_seq_one_letter_code
_entity_poly.pdbx_strand_id
1 'polypeptide(L)'
;MIVEHNINVELTEEVYERCSHAIQQKMCYNNVFAVMGYYMDKFRSGEWKVAYGYFTAVERIMARHAFIVDMETGEAIDPTAPTLSNGYKDREYLSFAILGIDEYLELIGKEDREPALYKSLREQDAEAQLWGMQNNTIMCG
;
A
#
# COMPACT_ATOMS: atom_id res chain seq x y z
N MET A 1 1.80 6.74 -12.82
CA MET A 1 3.14 6.20 -13.17
C MET A 1 3.36 4.97 -12.30
N ILE A 2 3.71 3.84 -12.89
CA ILE A 2 3.97 2.61 -12.13
C ILE A 2 5.38 2.68 -11.56
N VAL A 3 5.52 2.40 -10.26
CA VAL A 3 6.80 2.41 -9.54
C VAL A 3 6.96 1.09 -8.79
N GLU A 4 8.12 0.46 -8.92
CA GLU A 4 8.44 -0.78 -8.21
C GLU A 4 9.06 -0.47 -6.84
N HIS A 5 8.72 -1.29 -5.85
CA HIS A 5 9.20 -1.14 -4.48
C HIS A 5 9.65 -2.49 -3.93
N ASN A 6 10.86 -2.51 -3.36
CA ASN A 6 11.27 -3.60 -2.48
C ASN A 6 10.67 -3.39 -1.10
N ILE A 7 10.32 -4.47 -0.41
CA ILE A 7 9.83 -4.37 0.96
C ILE A 7 10.98 -4.13 1.95
N ASN A 8 10.83 -3.13 2.82
CA ASN A 8 11.67 -3.00 4.00
C ASN A 8 11.12 -3.93 5.08
N VAL A 9 11.77 -5.10 5.24
CA VAL A 9 11.32 -6.14 6.16
C VAL A 9 11.42 -5.68 7.62
N GLU A 10 12.53 -5.06 8.00
CA GLU A 10 12.77 -4.64 9.39
C GLU A 10 11.73 -3.61 9.83
N LEU A 11 11.50 -2.59 9.01
CA LEU A 11 10.52 -1.54 9.31
C LEU A 11 9.08 -2.05 9.21
N THR A 12 8.79 -2.98 8.30
CA THR A 12 7.50 -3.67 8.25
C THR A 12 7.22 -4.44 9.54
N GLU A 13 8.21 -5.18 10.06
CA GLU A 13 8.10 -5.91 11.33
C GLU A 13 7.91 -4.94 12.50
N GLU A 14 8.69 -3.85 12.57
CA GLU A 14 8.55 -2.80 13.61
C GLU A 14 7.13 -2.18 13.62
N VAL A 15 6.66 -1.74 12.46
CA VAL A 15 5.34 -1.11 12.32
C VAL A 15 4.24 -2.09 12.68
N TYR A 16 4.34 -3.34 12.22
CA TYR A 16 3.39 -4.39 12.56
C TYR A 16 3.35 -4.64 14.07
N GLU A 17 4.50 -4.82 14.73
CA GLU A 17 4.57 -5.09 16.17
C GLU A 17 3.89 -3.97 16.96
N ARG A 18 4.22 -2.71 16.66
CA ARG A 18 3.63 -1.54 17.32
C ARG A 18 2.14 -1.38 17.08
N CYS A 19 1.64 -1.78 15.90
CA CYS A 19 0.26 -1.54 15.49
C CYS A 19 -0.61 -2.81 15.47
N SER A 20 -0.06 -3.96 15.89
CA SER A 20 -0.70 -5.28 15.77
C SER A 20 -2.08 -5.34 16.40
N HIS A 21 -2.33 -4.60 17.49
CA HIS A 21 -3.63 -4.50 18.15
C HIS A 21 -4.71 -3.78 17.33
N ALA A 22 -4.32 -2.97 16.33
CA ALA A 22 -5.22 -2.24 15.44
C ALA A 22 -5.36 -2.89 14.06
N ILE A 23 -4.49 -3.86 13.72
CA ILE A 23 -4.46 -4.51 12.42
C ILE A 23 -5.50 -5.64 12.36
N GLN A 24 -6.34 -5.60 11.34
CA GLN A 24 -7.40 -6.58 11.09
C GLN A 24 -7.12 -7.34 9.79
N GLN A 25 -7.29 -8.67 9.81
CA GLN A 25 -7.11 -9.48 8.61
C GLN A 25 -8.10 -9.06 7.52
N LYS A 26 -7.64 -9.06 6.26
CA LYS A 26 -8.42 -8.70 5.06
C LYS A 26 -8.89 -7.24 5.00
N MET A 27 -8.37 -6.36 5.86
CA MET A 27 -8.73 -4.94 5.92
C MET A 27 -7.53 -4.04 5.56
N CYS A 28 -6.81 -4.35 4.47
CA CYS A 28 -5.52 -3.72 4.17
C CYS A 28 -5.57 -2.19 4.09
N TYR A 29 -6.57 -1.63 3.41
CA TYR A 29 -6.76 -0.19 3.30
C TYR A 29 -7.00 0.47 4.66
N ASN A 30 -7.87 -0.12 5.48
CA ASN A 30 -8.17 0.37 6.82
C ASN A 30 -6.96 0.23 7.76
N ASN A 31 -6.14 -0.82 7.59
CA ASN A 31 -4.93 -1.01 8.39
C ASN A 31 -3.90 0.09 8.12
N VAL A 32 -3.68 0.47 6.85
CA VAL A 32 -2.81 1.61 6.52
C VAL A 32 -3.34 2.92 7.10
N PHE A 33 -4.65 3.15 6.99
CA PHE A 33 -5.29 4.30 7.63
C PHE A 33 -5.11 4.30 9.16
N ALA A 34 -5.25 3.14 9.82
CA ALA A 34 -5.04 3.01 11.26
C ALA A 34 -3.58 3.27 11.66
N VAL A 35 -2.61 2.69 10.93
CA VAL A 35 -1.17 2.89 11.15
C VAL A 35 -0.77 4.36 11.04
N MET A 36 -1.36 5.09 10.08
CA MET A 36 -1.15 6.54 9.96
C MET A 36 -1.47 7.30 11.25
N GLY A 37 -2.45 6.85 12.04
CA GLY A 37 -2.75 7.43 13.35
C GLY A 37 -1.61 7.28 14.39
N TYR A 38 -0.82 6.22 14.30
CA TYR A 38 0.30 5.95 15.23
C TYR A 38 1.63 6.57 14.76
N TYR A 39 1.77 6.82 13.46
CA TYR A 39 2.97 7.36 12.81
C TYR A 39 2.71 8.72 12.15
N MET A 40 1.72 9.48 12.64
CA MET A 40 1.25 10.74 12.05
C MET A 40 2.39 11.73 11.72
N ASP A 41 3.41 11.81 12.57
CA ASP A 41 4.55 12.72 12.35
C ASP A 41 5.36 12.37 11.10
N LYS A 42 5.53 11.07 10.78
CA LYS A 42 6.19 10.58 9.55
C LYS A 42 5.42 10.97 8.30
N PHE A 43 4.09 10.89 8.35
CA PHE A 43 3.23 11.26 7.23
C PHE A 43 3.14 12.78 7.03
N ARG A 44 3.12 13.54 8.12
CA ARG A 44 3.09 15.02 8.08
C ARG A 44 4.41 15.61 7.61
N SER A 45 5.55 15.03 7.96
CA SER A 45 6.85 15.46 7.45
C SER A 45 7.04 15.12 5.96
N GLY A 46 6.21 14.21 5.43
CA GLY A 46 6.35 13.69 4.08
C GLY A 46 7.43 12.62 3.96
N GLU A 47 8.03 12.19 5.07
CA GLU A 47 8.95 11.05 5.13
C GLU A 47 8.23 9.78 4.66
N TRP A 48 6.99 9.58 5.10
CA TRP A 48 6.15 8.48 4.67
C TRP A 48 4.96 8.97 3.85
N LYS A 49 4.60 8.20 2.84
CA LYS A 49 3.41 8.42 2.01
C LYS A 49 2.58 7.16 1.88
N VAL A 50 1.29 7.33 1.59
CA VAL A 50 0.38 6.20 1.35
C VAL A 50 0.44 5.84 -0.13
N ALA A 51 0.82 4.60 -0.44
CA ALA A 51 0.82 4.09 -1.79
C ALA A 51 -0.37 3.18 -2.04
N TYR A 52 -0.95 3.31 -3.23
CA TYR A 52 -1.93 2.38 -3.79
C TYR A 52 -1.32 1.68 -4.97
N GLY A 53 -1.56 0.38 -5.03
CA GLY A 53 -0.79 -0.47 -5.88
C GLY A 53 -1.17 -1.93 -5.79
N TYR A 54 -0.18 -2.77 -5.98
CA TYR A 54 -0.29 -4.21 -6.08
C TYR A 54 0.88 -4.88 -5.35
N PHE A 55 0.66 -6.07 -4.80
CA PHE A 55 1.74 -6.95 -4.35
C PHE A 55 1.62 -8.33 -5.00
N THR A 56 2.73 -9.04 -5.18
CA THR A 56 2.73 -10.40 -5.73
C THR A 56 2.07 -11.38 -4.76
N ALA A 57 0.86 -11.84 -5.10
CA ALA A 57 0.08 -12.80 -4.32
C ALA A 57 0.49 -14.24 -4.65
N VAL A 58 0.74 -14.51 -5.93
CA VAL A 58 1.29 -15.75 -6.48
C VAL A 58 2.01 -15.39 -7.77
N GLU A 59 2.90 -16.25 -8.29
CA GLU A 59 3.63 -16.00 -9.54
C GLU A 59 2.75 -15.37 -10.63
N ARG A 60 3.15 -14.18 -11.11
CA ARG A 60 2.46 -13.36 -12.13
C ARG A 60 1.03 -12.92 -11.78
N ILE A 61 0.57 -13.11 -10.55
CA ILE A 61 -0.72 -12.63 -10.06
C ILE A 61 -0.47 -11.68 -8.91
N MET A 62 -0.89 -10.43 -9.09
CA MET A 62 -0.78 -9.41 -8.07
C MET A 62 -2.15 -8.96 -7.58
N ALA A 63 -2.26 -8.74 -6.28
CA ALA A 63 -3.49 -8.28 -5.64
C ALA A 63 -3.40 -6.80 -5.28
N ARG A 64 -4.47 -6.05 -5.56
CA ARG A 64 -4.57 -4.62 -5.26
C ARG A 64 -4.48 -4.41 -3.75
N HIS A 65 -3.71 -3.40 -3.37
CA HIS A 65 -3.31 -3.20 -1.99
C HIS A 65 -2.96 -1.74 -1.70
N ALA A 66 -3.01 -1.38 -0.43
CA ALA A 66 -2.41 -0.16 0.07
C ALA A 66 -1.26 -0.50 1.02
N PHE A 67 -0.18 0.26 0.91
CA PHE A 67 1.01 0.14 1.73
C PHE A 67 1.61 1.53 1.95
N ILE A 68 2.67 1.60 2.74
CA ILE A 68 3.38 2.84 3.02
C ILE A 68 4.67 2.83 2.20
N VAL A 69 5.07 3.99 1.67
CA VAL A 69 6.38 4.15 1.03
C VAL A 69 7.22 5.10 1.88
N ASP A 70 8.42 4.65 2.22
CA ASP A 70 9.46 5.52 2.75
C ASP A 70 10.04 6.35 1.59
N MET A 71 9.95 7.67 1.69
CA MET A 71 10.35 8.57 0.61
C MET A 71 11.86 8.79 0.53
N GLU A 72 12.62 8.43 1.58
CA GLU A 72 14.08 8.47 1.55
C GLU A 72 14.65 7.27 0.80
N THR A 73 14.15 6.07 1.08
CA THR A 73 14.67 4.82 0.48
C THR A 73 13.90 4.36 -0.75
N GLY A 74 12.64 4.77 -0.89
CA GLY A 74 11.71 4.27 -1.90
C GLY A 74 11.13 2.89 -1.59
N GLU A 75 11.40 2.35 -0.40
CA GLU A 75 10.97 1.00 -0.02
C GLU A 75 9.52 0.97 0.48
N ALA A 76 8.87 -0.18 0.29
CA ALA A 76 7.54 -0.44 0.79
C ALA A 76 7.58 -0.91 2.24
N ILE A 77 6.63 -0.41 3.03
CA ILE A 77 6.35 -0.86 4.39
C ILE A 77 4.90 -1.36 4.37
N ASP A 78 4.71 -2.67 4.45
CA ASP A 78 3.38 -3.28 4.45
C ASP A 78 3.03 -3.81 5.85
N PRO A 79 2.32 -3.03 6.68
CA PRO A 79 2.00 -3.45 8.04
C PRO A 79 1.15 -4.72 8.09
N THR A 80 0.54 -5.13 6.98
CA THR A 80 -0.32 -6.33 6.93
C THR A 80 0.42 -7.57 6.46
N ALA A 81 1.59 -7.43 5.84
CA ALA A 81 2.36 -8.53 5.28
C ALA A 81 2.66 -9.64 6.31
N PRO A 82 3.02 -9.35 7.57
CA PRO A 82 3.24 -10.38 8.59
C PRO A 82 1.99 -11.23 8.91
N THR A 83 0.78 -10.75 8.58
CA THR A 83 -0.46 -11.53 8.77
C THR A 83 -0.71 -12.57 7.68
N LEU A 84 0.02 -12.47 6.55
CA LEU A 84 -0.21 -13.22 5.32
C LEU A 84 0.85 -14.33 5.13
N SER A 85 0.93 -15.27 6.08
CA SER A 85 1.79 -16.48 6.02
C SER A 85 3.31 -16.24 5.79
N ASN A 86 4.11 -17.32 5.86
CA ASN A 86 5.55 -17.25 5.65
C ASN A 86 5.88 -16.86 4.19
N GLY A 87 6.96 -16.10 3.98
CA GLY A 87 7.48 -15.76 2.63
C GLY A 87 7.10 -14.37 2.10
N TYR A 88 6.51 -13.49 2.93
CA TYR A 88 6.19 -12.12 2.49
C TYR A 88 7.43 -11.25 2.20
N LYS A 89 8.62 -11.69 2.64
CA LYS A 89 9.90 -10.98 2.49
C LYS A 89 10.38 -10.91 1.04
N ASP A 90 9.93 -11.84 0.21
CA ASP A 90 10.29 -11.91 -1.21
C ASP A 90 9.19 -11.34 -2.12
N ARG A 91 8.18 -10.65 -1.55
CA ARG A 91 7.11 -10.06 -2.35
C ARG A 91 7.56 -8.79 -3.03
N GLU A 92 7.21 -8.70 -4.29
CA GLU A 92 7.34 -7.48 -5.07
C GLU A 92 6.11 -6.60 -4.87
N TYR A 93 6.35 -5.29 -4.78
CA TYR A 93 5.30 -4.28 -4.67
C TYR A 93 5.40 -3.33 -5.86
N LEU A 94 4.25 -2.89 -6.35
CA LEU A 94 4.12 -1.88 -7.40
C LEU A 94 3.14 -0.83 -6.91
N SER A 95 3.44 0.46 -7.05
CA SER A 95 2.45 1.53 -6.84
C SER A 95 2.01 2.12 -8.17
N PHE A 96 0.74 2.50 -8.27
CA PHE A 96 0.22 3.35 -9.34
C PHE A 96 -0.15 4.75 -8.85
N ALA A 97 -0.23 4.94 -7.52
CA ALA A 97 -0.40 6.23 -6.87
C ALA A 97 0.39 6.27 -5.54
N ILE A 98 1.01 7.41 -5.26
CA ILE A 98 1.69 7.71 -3.99
C ILE A 98 1.17 9.05 -3.50
N LEU A 99 0.47 9.04 -2.39
CA LEU A 99 -0.31 10.17 -1.88
C LEU A 99 0.35 10.75 -0.64
N GLY A 100 0.52 12.06 -0.63
CA GLY A 100 0.82 12.80 0.61
C GLY A 100 -0.37 12.76 1.56
N ILE A 101 -0.15 13.05 2.85
CA ILE A 101 -1.21 12.95 3.85
C ILE A 101 -2.44 13.82 3.54
N ASP A 102 -2.24 15.07 3.12
CA ASP A 102 -3.36 15.98 2.86
C ASP A 102 -4.21 15.52 1.67
N GLU A 103 -3.54 15.13 0.58
CA GLU A 103 -4.20 14.55 -0.61
C GLU A 103 -4.95 13.26 -0.25
N TYR A 104 -4.32 12.39 0.53
CA TYR A 104 -4.92 11.13 0.97
C TYR A 104 -6.20 11.36 1.79
N LEU A 105 -6.14 12.26 2.78
CA LEU A 105 -7.28 12.60 3.62
C LEU A 105 -8.38 13.32 2.82
N GLU A 106 -8.03 14.15 1.85
CA GLU A 106 -8.99 14.79 0.96
C GLU A 106 -9.76 13.76 0.13
N LEU A 107 -9.07 12.78 -0.46
CA LEU A 107 -9.68 11.70 -1.25
C LEU A 107 -10.59 10.82 -0.39
N ILE A 108 -10.15 10.45 0.81
CA ILE A 108 -10.99 9.71 1.78
C ILE A 108 -12.26 10.51 2.12
N GLY A 109 -12.13 11.82 2.31
CA GLY A 109 -13.25 12.71 2.56
C GLY A 109 -14.27 12.73 1.42
N LYS A 110 -13.81 12.63 0.16
CA LYS A 110 -14.66 12.57 -1.05
C LYS A 110 -15.33 11.20 -1.24
N GLU A 111 -14.77 10.14 -0.68
CA GLU A 111 -15.31 8.77 -0.76
C GLU A 111 -16.01 8.31 0.51
N ASP A 112 -16.72 9.21 1.20
CA ASP A 112 -17.51 8.87 2.39
C ASP A 112 -16.72 8.12 3.47
N ARG A 113 -15.42 8.45 3.60
CA ARG A 113 -14.46 7.85 4.53
C ARG A 113 -14.03 6.41 4.18
N GLU A 114 -14.21 5.98 2.93
CA GLU A 114 -13.73 4.69 2.43
C GLU A 114 -12.23 4.74 2.08
N PRO A 115 -11.34 4.05 2.82
CA PRO A 115 -9.91 4.08 2.53
C PRO A 115 -9.53 3.25 1.30
N ALA A 116 -10.41 2.45 0.70
CA ALA A 116 -10.03 1.69 -0.50
C ALA A 116 -9.80 2.56 -1.75
N LEU A 117 -10.37 3.77 -1.78
CA LEU A 117 -10.23 4.78 -2.84
C LEU A 117 -10.50 4.24 -4.27
N TYR A 118 -11.44 3.31 -4.42
CA TYR A 118 -11.74 2.68 -5.70
C TYR A 118 -12.25 3.66 -6.74
N LYS A 119 -12.98 4.72 -6.33
CA LYS A 119 -13.55 5.67 -7.27
C LYS A 119 -12.51 6.70 -7.71
N SER A 120 -11.75 7.24 -6.76
CA SER A 120 -10.79 8.32 -6.97
C SER A 120 -9.56 7.86 -7.74
N LEU A 121 -9.17 6.59 -7.58
CA LEU A 121 -7.97 6.03 -8.22
C LEU A 121 -8.30 5.11 -9.40
N ARG A 122 -9.55 5.10 -9.87
CA ARG A 122 -10.02 4.17 -10.90
C ARG A 122 -9.22 4.26 -12.20
N GLU A 123 -8.85 5.47 -12.62
CA GLU A 123 -8.15 5.68 -13.89
C GLU A 123 -6.70 5.16 -13.80
N GLN A 124 -6.00 5.50 -12.73
CA GLN A 124 -4.64 5.04 -12.46
C GLN A 124 -4.59 3.52 -12.28
N ASP A 125 -5.60 2.95 -11.63
CA ASP A 125 -5.75 1.50 -11.47
C ASP A 125 -5.96 0.81 -12.83
N ALA A 126 -6.84 1.36 -13.68
CA ALA A 126 -7.04 0.85 -15.04
C ALA A 126 -5.76 0.91 -15.89
N GLU A 127 -4.97 1.98 -15.77
CA GLU A 127 -3.65 2.08 -16.40
C GLU A 127 -2.67 1.02 -15.89
N ALA A 128 -2.66 0.75 -14.58
CA ALA A 128 -1.85 -0.30 -13.98
C ALA A 128 -2.24 -1.70 -14.46
N GLN A 129 -3.53 -1.96 -14.61
CA GLN A 129 -4.04 -3.22 -15.16
C GLN A 129 -3.59 -3.41 -16.62
N LEU A 130 -3.66 -2.36 -17.45
CA LEU A 130 -3.16 -2.39 -18.82
C LEU A 130 -1.64 -2.64 -18.87
N TRP A 131 -0.88 -1.98 -17.99
CA TRP A 131 0.55 -2.24 -17.85
C TRP A 131 0.84 -3.70 -17.47
N GLY A 132 0.07 -4.26 -16.53
CA GLY A 132 0.20 -5.67 -16.13
C GLY A 132 -0.03 -6.61 -17.31
N MET A 133 -1.08 -6.39 -18.11
CA MET A 133 -1.35 -7.19 -19.30
C MET A 133 -0.19 -7.18 -20.31
N GLN A 134 0.45 -6.03 -20.50
CA GLN A 134 1.61 -5.88 -21.40
C GLN A 134 2.87 -6.60 -20.88
N ASN A 135 2.98 -6.78 -19.57
CA ASN A 135 4.11 -7.44 -18.91
C ASN A 135 3.80 -8.90 -18.51
N ASN A 136 2.69 -9.46 -18.99
CA ASN A 136 2.25 -10.82 -18.67
C ASN A 136 2.06 -11.06 -17.15
N THR A 137 1.52 -10.04 -16.47
CA THR A 137 1.13 -10.04 -15.06
C THR A 137 -0.36 -9.75 -14.93
N ILE A 138 -1.07 -10.58 -14.18
CA ILE A 138 -2.50 -10.42 -13.87
C ILE A 138 -2.64 -9.52 -12.65
N MET A 139 -3.29 -8.38 -12.82
CA MET A 139 -3.60 -7.42 -11.77
C MET A 139 -5.05 -7.65 -11.30
N CYS A 140 -5.22 -8.04 -10.04
CA CYS A 140 -6.52 -8.38 -9.44
C CYS A 140 -6.91 -7.33 -8.39
N GLY A 141 -8.01 -6.61 -8.57
CA GLY A 141 -8.40 -5.51 -7.67
C GLY A 141 -9.83 -5.07 -7.82
#